data_AF-K1YGU3-F1
#
_entry.id   AF-K1YGU3-F1
#
_cell.length_a   1.000
_cell.length_b   1.000
_cell.length_c   1.000
_cell.angle_alpha   90.00
_cell.angle_beta   90.00
_cell.angle_gamma   90.00
#
_symmetry.space_group_name_H-M   'P 1'
#
loop_
_entity.id
_entity.type
_entity.pdbx_description
1 polymer ?
#
loop_
_entity_poly.entity_id
_entity_poly.type
_entity_poly.pdbx_seq_one_letter_code
_entity_poly.pdbx_strand_id
1 'polypeptide(L)' 'MILRIKKNDRLKVFVPAANLTFEGTVAEVSPVADPTSRTAPIKLRISPDAKLRSGQFARVTLAMAAAETL' A
#
# COMPACT_ATOMS: atom_id res chain seq x y z
N MET A 1 -14.06 -0.02 -11.79
CA MET A 1 -13.69 0.83 -10.65
C MET A 1 -12.19 1.09 -10.73
N ILE A 2 -11.80 2.31 -11.09
CA ILE A 2 -10.41 2.72 -11.29
C ILE A 2 -9.73 2.93 -9.93
N LEU A 3 -8.55 2.34 -9.74
CA LEU A 3 -7.75 2.47 -8.53
C LEU A 3 -7.40 3.96 -8.29
N ARG A 4 -7.89 4.59 -7.22
CA ARG A 4 -7.62 5.99 -6.86
C ARG A 4 -6.34 6.14 -6.02
N ILE A 5 -5.27 5.42 -6.37
CA ILE A 5 -3.97 5.53 -5.68
C ILE A 5 -2.98 6.18 -6.65
N LYS A 6 -2.30 7.22 -6.18
CA LYS A 6 -1.32 7.98 -6.96
C LYS A 6 0.08 7.81 -6.38
N LYS A 7 1.07 8.03 -7.24
CA LYS A 7 2.46 8.18 -6.80
C LYS A 7 2.54 9.33 -5.80
N ASN A 8 3.34 9.15 -4.76
CA ASN A 8 3.50 10.03 -3.59
C ASN A 8 2.34 10.03 -2.58
N ASP A 9 1.30 9.21 -2.75
CA ASP A 9 0.31 9.01 -1.69
C ASP A 9 0.97 8.37 -0.45
N ARG A 10 0.53 8.80 0.73
CA ARG A 10 0.97 8.25 2.01
C ARG A 10 -0.07 7.27 2.53
N LEU A 11 0.37 6.05 2.77
CA LEU A 11 -0.49 4.94 3.22
C LEU A 11 0.02 4.44 4.57
N LYS A 12 -0.91 4.14 5.49
CA LYS A 12 -0.55 3.52 6.78
C LYS A 12 -0.23 2.05 6.57
N VAL A 13 0.94 1.65 7.02
CA VAL A 13 1.44 0.28 6.95
C VAL A 13 1.62 -0.24 8.37
N PHE A 14 1.06 -1.41 8.64
CA PHE A 14 1.22 -2.14 9.89
C PHE A 14 1.93 -3.46 9.63
N VAL A 15 3.03 -3.71 10.34
CA VAL A 15 3.82 -4.94 10.26
C VAL A 15 3.63 -5.74 11.54
N PRO A 16 2.79 -6.80 11.55
CA PRO A 16 2.46 -7.53 12.77
C PRO A 16 3.67 -8.18 13.43
N ALA A 17 4.61 -8.70 12.64
CA ALA A 17 5.81 -9.38 13.14
C ALA A 17 6.73 -8.47 13.97
N ALA A 18 6.73 -7.16 13.70
CA ALA A 18 7.51 -6.17 14.43
C ALA A 18 6.66 -5.33 15.39
N ASN A 19 5.33 -5.53 15.37
CA ASN A 19 4.33 -4.66 16.01
C ASN A 19 4.57 -3.16 15.71
N LEU A 20 4.90 -2.85 14.45
CA LEU A 20 5.21 -1.50 14.01
C LEU A 20 4.12 -0.95 13.09
N THR A 21 3.75 0.32 13.31
CA THR A 21 2.90 1.08 12.40
C THR A 21 3.67 2.30 11.91
N PHE A 22 3.70 2.52 10.60
CA PHE A 22 4.38 3.66 9.99
C PHE A 22 3.67 4.09 8.70
N GLU A 23 4.05 5.26 8.17
CA GLU A 23 3.59 5.72 6.85
C GLU A 23 4.57 5.27 5.77
N GLY A 24 4.06 4.60 4.74
CA GLY A 24 4.78 4.31 3.51
C GLY A 24 4.34 5.24 2.40
N THR A 25 5.26 5.66 1.54
CA THR A 25 4.97 6.51 0.39
C THR A 25 4.89 5.66 -0.87
N VAL A 26 3.84 5.82 -1.68
CA VAL A 26 3.72 5.13 -2.95
C VAL A 26 4.81 5.60 -3.91
N ALA A 27 5.75 4.72 -4.23
CA ALA A 27 6.88 5.00 -5.09
C ALA A 27 6.54 4.80 -6.57
N GLU A 28 5.72 3.79 -6.85
CA GLU A 28 5.37 3.37 -8.21
C GLU A 28 3.99 2.70 -8.19
N VAL A 29 3.18 3.03 -9.19
CA VAL A 29 1.93 2.34 -9.50
C VAL A 29 2.11 1.76 -10.90
N SER A 30 1.99 0.45 -11.05
CA SER A 30 2.11 -0.18 -12.37
C SER A 30 0.97 0.28 -13.27
N PRO A 31 1.24 0.70 -14.51
CA PRO A 31 0.20 1.01 -15.48
C PRO A 31 -0.49 -0.25 -16.01
N VAL A 32 0.17 -1.41 -15.88
CA VAL A 32 -0.35 -2.71 -16.31
C VAL A 32 -0.98 -3.40 -15.12
N ALA A 33 -2.28 -3.68 -15.24
CA ALA A 33 -3.01 -4.54 -14.32
C ALA A 33 -2.96 -5.99 -14.82
N ASP A 34 -2.84 -6.94 -13.90
CA ASP A 34 -2.96 -8.36 -14.19
C ASP A 34 -4.43 -8.69 -14.50
N PRO A 35 -4.76 -9.20 -15.69
CA PRO A 35 -6.16 -9.41 -16.11
C PRO A 35 -6.84 -10.56 -15.36
N THR A 36 -6.08 -11.51 -14.85
CA THR A 36 -6.60 -12.72 -14.17
C THR A 36 -7.06 -12.40 -12.76
N SER A 37 -6.23 -11.68 -12.01
CA SER A 37 -6.47 -11.28 -10.62
C SER A 37 -7.19 -9.92 -10.50
N ARG A 38 -7.25 -9.15 -11.60
CA ARG A 38 -7.77 -7.77 -11.62
C ARG A 38 -7.04 -6.86 -10.63
N THR A 39 -5.76 -7.12 -10.40
CA THR A 39 -4.91 -6.33 -9.49
C THR A 39 -3.83 -5.58 -10.27
N ALA A 40 -3.46 -4.40 -9.76
CA ALA A 40 -2.31 -3.65 -10.26
C ALA A 40 -1.24 -3.62 -9.17
N PRO A 41 0.02 -4.01 -9.47
CA PRO A 41 1.08 -3.95 -8.48
C PRO A 41 1.44 -2.50 -8.13
N ILE A 42 1.57 -2.24 -6.83
CA ILE A 42 1.97 -0.94 -6.27
C ILE A 42 3.18 -1.17 -5.38
N LYS A 43 4.21 -0.34 -5.54
CA LYS A 43 5.41 -0.38 -4.70
C LYS A 43 5.37 0.78 -3.71
N LEU A 44 5.50 0.47 -2.43
CA LEU A 44 5.63 1.45 -1.36
C LEU A 44 7.10 1.57 -0.97
N ARG A 45 7.59 2.80 -0.86
CA ARG A 45 8.81 3.13 -0.14
C ARG A 45 8.48 3.24 1.34
N ILE A 46 9.27 2.56 2.15
CA ILE A 46 9.14 2.54 3.59
C ILE A 46 10.48 2.98 4.19
N SER A 47 10.44 3.70 5.31
CA SER A 47 11.67 4.08 6.01
C SER A 47 12.33 2.84 6.60
N PRO A 48 13.67 2.70 6.52
CA PRO A 48 14.37 1.58 7.12
C PRO A 48 14.20 1.61 8.64
N ASP A 49 13.92 0.46 9.24
CA ASP A 49 13.83 0.26 10.68
C ASP A 49 14.56 -1.04 11.04
N ALA A 50 15.30 -1.04 12.15
CA ALA A 50 16.09 -2.18 12.59
C ALA A 50 15.25 -3.44 12.88
N LYS A 51 13.92 -3.32 13.01
CA LYS A 51 12.99 -4.46 13.20
C LYS A 51 12.36 -4.95 11.89
N LEU A 52 12.53 -4.23 10.79
CA LEU A 52 12.02 -4.64 9.48
C LEU A 52 12.98 -5.62 8.80
N ARG A 53 12.42 -6.69 8.24
CA ARG A 53 13.14 -7.74 7.54
C ARG A 53 12.39 -8.13 6.27
N SER A 54 13.13 -8.49 5.22
CA SER A 54 12.56 -9.05 4.01
C SER A 54 11.77 -10.32 4.32
N GLY A 55 10.66 -10.53 3.60
CA GLY A 55 9.77 -11.68 3.79
C GLY A 55 8.70 -11.50 4.87
N GLN A 56 8.70 -10.39 5.62
CA GLN A 56 7.61 -10.06 6.53
C GLN A 56 6.34 -9.68 5.77
N PHE A 57 5.19 -10.09 6.32
CA PHE A 57 3.89 -9.63 5.86
C PHE A 57 3.57 -8.25 6.46
N ALA A 58 3.00 -7.38 5.64
CA ALA A 58 2.53 -6.06 6.03
C ALA A 58 1.06 -5.89 5.65
N ARG A 59 0.31 -5.14 6.45
CA ARG A 59 -1.07 -4.72 6.18
C ARG A 59 -1.07 -3.24 5.84
N VAL A 60 -1.64 -2.89 4.69
CA VAL A 60 -1.76 -1.51 4.24
C VAL A 60 -3.20 -1.07 4.39
N THR A 61 -3.44 0.02 5.10
CA THR A 61 -4.76 0.61 5.23
C THR A 61 -4.92 1.70 4.17
N LEU A 62 -5.92 1.53 3.31
CA LEU A 62 -6.31 2.51 2.30
C LEU A 62 -7.47 3.33 2.86
N ALA A 63 -7.25 4.61 3.13
CA ALA A 63 -8.35 5.51 3.47
C ALA A 63 -9.10 5.84 2.17
N MET A 64 -10.19 5.13 1.90
CA MET A 64 -11.06 5.44 0.77
C MET A 64 -12.03 6.54 1.19
N ALA A 65 -12.22 7.55 0.33
CA ALA A 65 -13.32 8.49 0.50
C ALA A 65 -14.65 7.71 0.51
N ALA A 66 -15.56 8.09 1.40
CA ALA A 66 -16.85 7.43 1.57
C ALA A 66 -17.57 7.30 0.21
N ALA A 67 -18.15 6.14 -0.04
CA ALA A 67 -19.03 5.96 -1.17
C ALA A 67 -20.27 6.83 -0.93
N GLU A 68 -20.39 7.95 -1.64
CA GLU A 68 -21.68 8.63 -1.79
C GLU A 68 -22.60 7.66 -2.50
N THR A 69 -23.54 7.09 -1.74
CA THR A 69 -24.67 6.36 -2.29
C THR A 69 -25.74 7.42 -2.58
N LEU A 70 -26.10 7.56 -3.86
CA LEU A 70 -27.16 8.44 -4.34
C LEU A 70 -28.53 7.87 -4.01
#